data_AF-A0A354HW97-F1
#
_entry.id   AF-A0A354HW97-F1
#
_cell.length_a   1.000
_cell.length_b   1.000
_cell.length_c   1.000
_cell.angle_alpha   90.00
_cell.angle_beta   90.00
_cell.angle_gamma   90.00
#
_symmetry.space_group_name_H-M   'P 1'
#
loop_
_entity.id
_entity.type
_entity.pdbx_description
1 polymer ?
#
loop_
_entity_poly.entity_id
_entity_poly.type
_entity_poly.pdbx_seq_one_letter_code
_entity_poly.pdbx_strand_id
1 'polypeptide(L)'
;SGTVLDHEMKIKAARYLPTDDTQIPTGELALVAGTPMDFTSFKTIGRDIKADFEPLKIGKGYDHCWVLDDYDKGKLQEIAVLQSRKSGRRLTVLTTQPGVQIYTGNWLAG
;
A
#
# COMPACT_ATOMS: atom_id res chain seq x y z
N SER A 1 -17.90 11.89 7.96
CA SER A 1 -16.55 12.38 8.32
C SER A 1 -15.75 11.25 8.93
N GLY A 2 -14.42 11.27 8.76
CA GLY A 2 -13.50 10.26 9.28
C GLY A 2 -12.25 10.15 8.40
N THR A 3 -11.19 9.54 8.92
CA THR A 3 -9.96 9.25 8.17
C THR A 3 -9.76 7.74 8.04
N VAL A 4 -8.93 7.32 7.10
CA VAL A 4 -8.57 5.90 6.95
C VAL A 4 -7.46 5.46 7.93
N LEU A 5 -6.89 6.39 8.69
CA LEU A 5 -5.63 6.19 9.43
C LEU A 5 -5.68 5.06 10.46
N ASP A 6 -6.84 4.80 11.06
CA ASP A 6 -7.04 3.72 12.05
C ASP A 6 -7.35 2.36 11.42
N HIS A 7 -7.50 2.28 10.08
CA HIS A 7 -7.70 1.00 9.41
C HIS A 7 -6.38 0.25 9.33
N GLU A 8 -6.45 -1.05 9.56
CA GLU A 8 -5.31 -1.95 9.43
C GLU A 8 -5.27 -2.52 8.03
N MET A 9 -4.10 -2.47 7.41
CA MET A 9 -3.85 -3.00 6.08
C MET A 9 -2.80 -4.11 6.16
N LYS A 10 -2.99 -5.15 5.34
CA LYS A 10 -1.99 -6.19 5.03
C LYS A 10 -1.97 -6.40 3.53
N ILE A 11 -0.77 -6.52 2.94
CA ILE A 11 -0.55 -6.75 1.51
C ILE A 11 0.42 -7.93 1.35
N LYS A 12 0.12 -8.83 0.42
CA LYS A 12 0.98 -9.96 0.05
C LYS A 12 2.04 -9.52 -0.98
N ALA A 13 2.95 -8.66 -0.54
CA ALA A 13 4.00 -8.10 -1.38
C ALA A 13 5.24 -7.75 -0.54
N ALA A 14 6.39 -8.32 -0.90
CA ALA A 14 7.69 -8.00 -0.31
C ALA A 14 8.41 -6.84 -1.01
N ARG A 15 7.86 -6.34 -2.12
CA ARG A 15 8.44 -5.26 -2.92
C ARG A 15 7.41 -4.22 -3.34
N TYR A 16 7.88 -3.00 -3.60
CA TYR A 16 7.10 -1.92 -4.20
C TYR A 16 7.90 -1.24 -5.31
N LEU A 17 7.22 -0.40 -6.11
CA LEU A 17 7.83 0.44 -7.14
C LEU A 17 8.06 1.84 -6.58
N PRO A 18 9.32 2.23 -6.26
CA PRO A 18 9.64 3.62 -5.98
C PRO A 18 9.41 4.48 -7.21
N THR A 19 9.07 5.73 -6.96
CA THR A 19 8.89 6.75 -7.99
C THR A 19 9.86 7.90 -7.79
N ASP A 20 10.14 8.62 -8.87
CA ASP A 20 10.83 9.91 -8.81
C ASP A 20 9.88 11.05 -8.36
N ASP A 21 10.39 12.27 -8.31
CA ASP A 21 9.65 13.46 -7.91
C ASP A 21 8.49 13.82 -8.87
N THR A 22 8.47 13.25 -10.07
CA THR A 22 7.36 13.34 -11.04
C THR A 22 6.36 12.19 -10.91
N GLN A 23 6.54 11.31 -9.92
CA GLN A 23 5.75 10.11 -9.66
C GLN A 23 5.87 9.02 -10.75
N ILE A 24 6.94 9.05 -11.54
CA ILE A 24 7.24 8.01 -12.53
C ILE A 24 8.07 6.89 -11.88
N PRO A 25 7.73 5.60 -12.08
CA PRO A 25 8.51 4.50 -11.53
C PRO A 25 9.96 4.54 -11.99
N THR A 26 10.90 4.40 -11.05
CA THR A 26 12.34 4.43 -11.32
C THR A 26 12.84 3.19 -12.07
N GLY A 27 12.01 2.15 -12.15
CA GLY A 27 12.38 0.81 -12.65
C GLY A 27 12.90 -0.12 -11.54
N GLU A 28 13.14 0.39 -10.33
CA GLU A 28 13.55 -0.42 -9.19
C GLU A 28 12.37 -1.21 -8.59
N LEU A 29 12.65 -2.43 -8.12
CA LEU A 29 11.77 -3.19 -7.25
C LEU A 29 12.35 -3.21 -5.83
N ALA A 30 12.06 -2.16 -5.05
CA ALA A 30 12.61 -1.97 -3.72
C ALA A 30 11.94 -2.90 -2.70
N LEU A 31 12.71 -3.40 -1.73
CA LEU A 31 12.19 -4.20 -0.62
C LEU A 31 11.35 -3.33 0.33
N VAL A 32 10.22 -3.87 0.79
CA VAL A 32 9.42 -3.20 1.82
C VAL A 32 9.96 -3.41 3.22
N ALA A 33 10.67 -4.52 3.45
CA ALA A 33 11.12 -4.94 4.78
C ALA A 33 11.96 -3.86 5.48
N GLY A 34 11.57 -3.50 6.71
CA GLY A 34 12.24 -2.46 7.48
C GLY A 34 11.93 -1.02 7.04
N THR A 35 10.97 -0.82 6.13
CA THR A 35 10.55 0.50 5.65
C THR A 35 9.10 0.81 6.05
N PRO A 36 8.65 2.08 5.96
CA PRO A 36 7.23 2.44 6.08
C PRO A 36 6.28 1.72 5.11
N MET A 37 6.81 1.16 4.01
CA MET A 37 6.05 0.41 3.01
C MET A 37 5.75 -1.04 3.43
N ASP A 38 6.29 -1.50 4.56
CA ASP A 38 6.05 -2.84 5.05
C ASP A 38 4.61 -2.99 5.59
N PHE A 39 3.80 -3.64 4.76
CA PHE A 39 2.46 -4.13 5.09
C PHE A 39 2.36 -5.66 4.96
N THR A 40 3.49 -6.38 5.02
CA THR A 40 3.50 -7.86 4.95
C THR A 40 2.76 -8.50 6.14
N SER A 41 2.61 -7.75 7.22
CA SER A 41 1.73 -8.03 8.37
C SER A 41 0.79 -6.85 8.61
N PHE A 42 -0.28 -7.08 9.39
CA PHE A 42 -1.24 -6.02 9.66
C PHE A 42 -0.60 -4.84 10.39
N LYS A 43 -0.85 -3.65 9.85
CA LYS A 43 -0.39 -2.38 10.40
C LYS A 43 -1.43 -1.31 10.12
N THR A 44 -1.63 -0.38 11.04
CA THR A 44 -2.49 0.78 10.78
C THR A 44 -1.89 1.65 9.69
N ILE A 45 -2.72 2.15 8.77
CA ILE A 45 -2.27 3.06 7.71
C ILE A 45 -1.61 4.30 8.31
N GLY A 46 -2.15 4.82 9.41
CA GLY A 46 -1.63 6.00 10.08
C GLY A 46 -0.27 5.83 10.76
N ARG A 47 0.22 4.60 10.97
CA ARG A 47 1.44 4.35 11.76
C ARG A 47 2.65 5.08 11.18
N ASP A 48 2.88 4.91 9.88
CA ASP A 48 4.10 5.40 9.23
C ASP A 48 3.82 6.41 8.10
N ILE A 49 2.56 6.76 7.80
CA ILE A 49 2.18 7.60 6.65
C ILE A 49 2.85 8.99 6.63
N LYS A 50 3.38 9.46 7.76
CA LYS A 50 4.12 10.74 7.90
C LYS A 50 5.60 10.53 8.25
N ALA A 51 6.13 9.33 8.11
CA ALA A 51 7.53 9.05 8.39
C ALA A 51 8.46 9.87 7.49
N ASP A 52 9.67 10.16 7.99
CA ASP A 52 10.73 10.79 7.21
C ASP A 52 11.33 9.78 6.23
N PHE A 53 10.58 9.49 5.16
CA PHE A 53 10.91 8.52 4.14
C PHE A 53 10.54 9.09 2.78
N GLU A 54 11.52 9.21 1.89
CA GLU A 54 11.40 9.98 0.65
C GLU A 54 10.17 9.62 -0.20
N PRO A 55 9.85 8.33 -0.44
CA PRO A 55 8.64 7.95 -1.16
C PRO A 55 7.34 8.51 -0.55
N LEU A 56 7.23 8.58 0.79
CA LEU A 56 6.03 9.14 1.43
C LEU A 56 5.95 10.66 1.32
N LYS A 57 7.09 11.35 1.22
CA LYS A 57 7.11 12.80 0.97
C LYS A 57 6.64 13.10 -0.45
N ILE A 58 7.16 12.36 -1.42
CA ILE A 58 6.79 12.46 -2.84
C ILE A 58 5.28 12.20 -2.99
N GLY A 59 4.80 11.06 -2.46
CA GLY A 59 3.39 10.68 -2.55
C GLY A 59 2.45 11.49 -1.66
N LYS A 60 2.97 12.28 -0.71
CA LYS A 60 2.19 12.96 0.37
C LYS A 60 1.34 11.98 1.17
N GLY A 61 1.90 10.81 1.45
CA GLY A 61 1.23 9.63 1.96
C GLY A 61 1.55 8.42 1.10
N TYR A 62 0.69 7.41 1.14
CA TYR A 62 0.86 6.27 0.24
C TYR A 62 0.26 6.59 -1.12
N ASP A 63 1.10 6.59 -2.14
CA ASP A 63 0.71 6.61 -3.56
C ASP A 63 1.67 5.73 -4.39
N HIS A 64 1.74 4.44 -4.07
CA HIS A 64 2.70 3.53 -4.68
C HIS A 64 2.06 2.21 -5.10
N CYS A 65 2.74 1.52 -6.01
CA CYS A 65 2.38 0.18 -6.46
C CYS A 65 3.20 -0.86 -5.71
N TRP A 66 2.53 -1.77 -4.99
CA TRP A 66 3.15 -2.97 -4.43
C TRP A 66 3.13 -4.08 -5.49
N VAL A 67 4.24 -4.79 -5.61
CA VAL A 67 4.41 -5.89 -6.56
C VAL A 67 4.18 -7.21 -5.83
N LEU A 68 3.23 -7.99 -6.35
CA LEU A 68 2.66 -9.13 -5.63
C LEU A 68 3.60 -10.32 -5.58
N ASP A 69 3.67 -10.95 -4.41
CA ASP A 69 4.45 -12.17 -4.21
C ASP A 69 3.73 -13.39 -4.81
N ASP A 70 4.50 -14.27 -5.45
CA ASP A 70 4.01 -15.47 -6.14
C ASP A 70 2.94 -15.18 -7.20
N TYR A 71 3.08 -14.06 -7.92
CA TYR A 71 2.22 -13.75 -9.06
C TYR A 71 2.25 -14.87 -10.09
N ASP A 72 1.07 -15.34 -10.47
CA ASP A 72 0.88 -16.31 -11.54
C ASP A 72 -0.18 -15.78 -12.52
N LYS A 73 0.18 -15.75 -13.80
CA LYS A 73 -0.61 -15.05 -14.81
C LYS A 73 -1.98 -15.70 -14.97
N GLY A 74 -3.03 -14.92 -14.73
CA GLY A 74 -4.42 -15.37 -14.84
C GLY A 74 -4.94 -16.10 -13.61
N LYS A 75 -4.11 -16.36 -12.60
CA LYS A 75 -4.55 -16.94 -11.33
C LYS A 75 -5.14 -15.86 -10.43
N LEU A 76 -6.36 -16.07 -9.95
CA LEU A 76 -6.99 -15.18 -8.98
C LEU A 76 -6.40 -15.45 -7.59
N GLN A 77 -5.86 -14.42 -6.94
CA GLN A 77 -5.20 -14.53 -5.63
C GLN A 77 -5.73 -13.44 -4.68
N GLU A 78 -5.87 -13.74 -3.38
CA GLU A 78 -6.06 -12.73 -2.33
C GLU A 78 -4.74 -12.01 -2.09
N ILE A 79 -4.75 -10.69 -2.23
CA ILE A 79 -3.51 -9.89 -2.25
C ILE A 79 -3.47 -8.81 -1.18
N ALA A 80 -4.61 -8.36 -0.68
CA ALA A 80 -4.66 -7.36 0.37
C ALA A 80 -5.92 -7.49 1.21
N VAL A 81 -5.79 -7.12 2.47
CA VAL A 81 -6.90 -7.00 3.41
C VAL A 81 -6.84 -5.63 4.06
N LEU A 82 -7.97 -4.95 4.07
CA LEU A 82 -8.19 -3.73 4.85
C LEU A 82 -9.28 -3.99 5.88
N GLN A 83 -9.06 -3.64 7.14
CA GLN A 83 -10.05 -3.87 8.20
C GLN A 83 -10.16 -2.69 9.16
N SER A 84 -11.36 -2.52 9.71
CA SER A 84 -11.69 -1.49 10.69
C SER A 84 -12.06 -2.15 12.01
N ARG A 85 -11.20 -2.03 13.04
CA ARG A 85 -11.53 -2.53 14.39
C ARG A 85 -12.76 -1.87 14.98
N LYS A 86 -12.99 -0.59 14.65
CA LYS A 86 -14.12 0.21 15.15
C LYS A 86 -15.47 -0.30 14.65
N SER A 87 -15.55 -0.70 13.39
CA SER A 87 -16.83 -1.12 12.77
C SER A 87 -16.95 -2.63 12.58
N GLY A 88 -15.87 -3.38 12.72
CA GLY A 88 -15.80 -4.81 12.38
C GLY A 88 -15.78 -5.09 10.87
N ARG A 89 -15.83 -4.05 10.02
CA ARG A 89 -15.82 -4.22 8.56
C ARG A 89 -14.45 -4.67 8.07
N ARG A 90 -14.47 -5.58 7.08
CA ARG A 90 -13.29 -6.09 6.39
C ARG A 90 -13.53 -6.06 4.87
N LEU A 91 -12.54 -5.58 4.15
CA LEU A 91 -12.44 -5.63 2.70
C LEU A 91 -11.27 -6.56 2.35
N THR A 92 -11.55 -7.56 1.53
CA THR A 92 -10.54 -8.45 0.95
C THR A 92 -10.45 -8.16 -0.54
N VAL A 93 -9.25 -7.96 -1.05
CA VAL A 93 -8.98 -7.68 -2.46
C VAL A 93 -8.36 -8.90 -3.12
N LEU A 94 -8.97 -9.35 -4.21
CA LEU A 94 -8.46 -10.42 -5.06
C LEU A 94 -8.16 -9.88 -6.45
N THR A 95 -7.12 -10.39 -7.10
CA THR A 95 -6.74 -9.96 -8.46
C THR A 95 -6.02 -11.07 -9.24
N THR A 96 -6.04 -10.93 -10.56
CA THR A 96 -5.20 -11.68 -11.52
C THR A 96 -4.06 -10.83 -12.10
N GLN A 97 -3.90 -9.60 -11.59
CA GLN A 97 -2.87 -8.64 -11.99
C GLN A 97 -1.60 -8.79 -11.15
N PRO A 98 -0.44 -8.30 -11.61
CA PRO A 98 0.85 -8.48 -10.90
C PRO A 98 1.11 -7.48 -9.77
N GLY A 99 0.28 -6.45 -9.63
CA GLY A 99 0.50 -5.36 -8.68
C GLY A 99 -0.79 -4.77 -8.12
N VAL A 100 -0.66 -3.99 -7.05
CA VAL A 100 -1.75 -3.22 -6.43
C VAL A 100 -1.27 -1.79 -6.13
N GLN A 101 -1.98 -0.80 -6.65
CA GLN A 101 -1.77 0.61 -6.31
C GLN A 101 -2.55 0.95 -5.05
N ILE A 102 -1.87 1.54 -4.06
CA ILE A 102 -2.52 2.12 -2.87
C ILE A 102 -2.37 3.63 -2.94
N TYR A 103 -3.50 4.32 -3.02
CA TYR A 103 -3.61 5.77 -2.94
C TYR A 103 -4.48 6.15 -1.73
N THR A 104 -3.91 6.90 -0.78
CA THR A 104 -4.59 7.28 0.46
C THR A 104 -5.41 8.57 0.38
N GLY A 105 -5.78 9.02 -0.83
CA GLY A 105 -6.64 10.18 -1.00
C GLY A 105 -5.92 11.51 -0.75
N ASN A 106 -4.61 11.58 -1.00
CA ASN A 106 -3.71 12.67 -0.57
C ASN A 106 -4.07 14.05 -1.15
N TRP A 107 -4.90 14.09 -2.20
CA TRP A 107 -5.37 15.29 -2.87
C TRP A 107 -6.89 15.49 -2.84
N LEU A 108 -7.62 14.64 -2.10
CA LEU A 108 -9.06 14.81 -1.95
C LEU A 108 -9.32 15.98 -0.99
N ALA A 109 -9.97 17.03 -1.49
CA ALA A 109 -10.24 18.24 -0.71
C ALA A 109 -11.31 18.05 0.37
N GLY A 110 -12.18 17.03 0.22
CA GLY A 110 -13.32 16.79 1.10
C GLY A 110 -14.47 17.76 0.87
#